data_AF-A0A931RB02-F1
#
_entry.id   AF-A0A931RB02-F1
#
_cell.length_a   1.000
_cell.length_b   1.000
_cell.length_c   1.000
_cell.angle_alpha   90.00
_cell.angle_beta   90.00
_cell.angle_gamma   90.00
#
_symmetry.space_group_name_H-M   'P 1'
#
loop_
_entity.id
_entity.type
_entity.pdbx_description
1 polymer ?
#
loop_
_entity_poly.entity_id
_entity_poly.type
_entity_poly.pdbx_seq_one_letter_code
_entity_poly.pdbx_strand_id
1 'polypeptide(L)'
;MTFDLQTGLPVRWHRLGPDGSPELSAAFENFSRTPAGLFPLKIIFESAVQQRSLEIAYEEPEINAALPSELFSQQKPANATELPIEALGG
;
A
#
# COMPACT_ATOMS: atom_id res chain seq x y z
N MET A 1 16.13 -1.29 -3.41
CA MET A 1 15.18 -1.04 -4.51
C MET A 1 15.85 -1.47 -5.80
N THR A 2 15.14 -2.17 -6.68
CA THR A 2 15.67 -2.63 -7.97
C THR A 2 14.79 -2.06 -9.08
N PHE A 3 15.44 -1.60 -10.14
CA PHE A 3 14.81 -1.00 -11.30
C PHE A 3 15.10 -1.82 -12.56
N ASP A 4 14.14 -1.87 -13.47
CA ASP A 4 14.36 -2.35 -14.82
C ASP A 4 15.28 -1.37 -15.57
N LEU A 5 16.35 -1.88 -16.18
CA LEU A 5 17.39 -1.04 -16.77
C LEU A 5 16.97 -0.40 -18.10
N GLN A 6 15.95 -0.93 -18.78
CA GLN A 6 15.48 -0.40 -20.06
C GLN A 6 14.46 0.71 -19.86
N THR A 7 13.55 0.51 -18.91
CA THR A 7 12.40 1.39 -18.66
C THR A 7 12.62 2.33 -17.49
N GLY A 8 13.61 2.05 -16.63
CA GLY A 8 13.84 2.79 -15.38
C GLY A 8 12.75 2.58 -14.33
N LEU A 9 11.85 1.61 -14.53
CA LEU A 9 10.71 1.38 -13.62
C LEU A 9 11.12 0.55 -12.42
N PRO A 10 10.53 0.81 -11.24
CA PRO A 10 10.72 -0.04 -10.08
C PRO A 10 10.12 -1.42 -10.33
N VAL A 11 10.94 -2.48 -10.23
CA VAL A 11 10.47 -3.88 -10.41
C VAL A 11 10.45 -4.65 -9.11
N ARG A 12 11.29 -4.27 -8.14
CA ARG A 12 11.34 -4.94 -6.85
C ARG A 12 11.74 -4.00 -5.73
N TRP A 13 11.06 -4.14 -4.61
CA TRP A 13 11.41 -3.52 -3.33
C TRP A 13 11.61 -4.60 -2.27
N HIS A 14 12.47 -4.32 -1.31
CA HIS A 14 12.71 -5.18 -0.15
C HIS A 14 12.77 -4.31 1.10
N ARG A 15 12.13 -4.79 2.17
CA ARG A 15 12.41 -4.37 3.55
C ARG A 15 13.35 -5.40 4.16
N LEU A 16 14.52 -4.93 4.59
CA LEU A 16 15.48 -5.77 5.29
C LEU A 16 15.16 -5.79 6.79
N GLY A 17 15.39 -6.93 7.43
CA GLY A 17 15.39 -7.09 8.87
C GLY A 17 16.68 -6.62 9.53
N PRO A 18 16.77 -6.71 10.86
CA PRO A 18 17.95 -6.29 11.61
C PRO A 18 19.24 -7.03 11.23
N ASP A 19 19.12 -8.25 10.71
CA ASP A 19 20.23 -9.09 10.24
C ASP A 19 20.63 -8.82 8.77
N GLY A 20 19.95 -7.88 8.10
CA GLY A 20 20.14 -7.56 6.69
C GLY A 20 19.47 -8.53 5.73
N SER A 21 18.75 -9.55 6.22
CA SER A 21 17.97 -10.45 5.36
C SER A 21 16.65 -9.81 4.93
N PRO A 22 16.11 -10.11 3.73
CA PRO A 22 14.80 -9.61 3.33
C PRO A 22 13.66 -10.23 4.16
N GLU A 23 12.94 -9.40 4.92
CA GLU A 23 11.75 -9.83 5.68
C GLU A 23 10.46 -9.74 4.88
N LEU A 24 10.38 -8.71 4.05
CA LEU A 24 9.25 -8.38 3.19
C LEU A 24 9.79 -7.95 1.83
N SER A 25 9.17 -8.41 0.76
CA SER A 25 9.43 -7.92 -0.58
C SER A 25 8.14 -7.49 -1.26
N ALA A 26 8.28 -6.63 -2.26
CA ALA A 26 7.22 -6.28 -3.18
C ALA A 26 7.72 -6.39 -4.62
N ALA A 27 6.98 -7.07 -5.48
CA ALA A 27 7.19 -7.08 -6.93
C ALA A 27 6.10 -6.24 -7.61
N PHE A 28 6.49 -5.48 -8.63
CA PHE A 28 5.60 -4.60 -9.39
C PHE A 28 5.51 -5.14 -10.82
N GLU A 29 4.30 -5.43 -11.28
CA GLU A 29 4.06 -6.13 -12.54
C GLU A 29 2.89 -5.50 -13.31
N ASN A 30 2.75 -5.94 -14.57
CA ASN A 30 1.64 -5.57 -15.45
C ASN A 30 1.44 -4.06 -15.59
N PHE A 31 2.52 -3.35 -15.93
CA PHE A 31 2.46 -1.90 -16.08
C PHE A 31 1.52 -1.49 -17.22
N SER A 32 0.60 -0.58 -16.93
CA SER A 32 -0.26 0.07 -17.92
C SER A 32 0.13 1.54 -18.10
N ARG A 33 -0.13 2.08 -19.29
CA ARG A 33 0.05 3.52 -19.54
C ARG A 33 -1.15 4.28 -19.02
N THR A 34 -0.86 5.34 -18.28
CA THR A 34 -1.82 6.34 -17.80
C THR A 34 -1.36 7.72 -18.24
N PRO A 35 -2.19 8.77 -18.13
CA PRO A 35 -1.79 10.14 -18.43
C PRO A 35 -0.58 10.66 -17.61
N ALA A 36 -0.30 10.10 -16.42
CA ALA A 36 0.87 10.48 -15.61
C ALA A 36 2.08 9.54 -15.76
N GLY A 37 2.02 8.56 -16.66
CA GLY A 37 3.12 7.61 -16.89
C GLY A 37 2.70 6.16 -16.73
N LEU A 38 3.67 5.28 -16.48
CA LEU A 38 3.43 3.85 -16.30
C LEU A 38 3.03 3.56 -14.85
N PHE A 39 1.96 2.80 -14.68
CA PHE A 39 1.41 2.40 -13.38
C PHE A 39 1.35 0.87 -13.28
N PRO A 40 1.84 0.25 -12.20
CA PRO A 40 1.78 -1.21 -12.04
C PRO A 40 0.34 -1.65 -11.71
N LEU A 41 -0.25 -2.50 -12.55
CA LEU A 41 -1.58 -3.05 -12.26
C LEU A 41 -1.55 -4.22 -11.26
N LYS A 42 -0.36 -4.74 -10.94
CA LYS A 42 -0.22 -5.81 -9.96
C LYS A 42 0.94 -5.52 -9.03
N ILE A 43 0.71 -5.65 -7.73
CA ILE A 43 1.74 -5.62 -6.69
C ILE A 43 1.65 -6.89 -5.85
N ILE A 44 2.74 -7.66 -5.81
CA ILE A 44 2.82 -8.90 -5.03
C ILE A 44 3.73 -8.66 -3.84
N PHE A 45 3.19 -8.78 -2.63
CA PHE A 45 3.95 -8.73 -1.39
C PHE A 45 4.24 -10.14 -0.88
N GLU A 46 5.49 -10.41 -0.52
CA GLU A 46 5.91 -11.68 0.05
C GLU A 46 6.61 -11.45 1.39
N SER A 47 6.12 -12.07 2.46
CA SER A 47 6.79 -12.09 3.76
C SER A 47 7.40 -13.46 4.02
N ALA A 48 8.73 -13.50 4.10
CA ALA A 48 9.46 -14.73 4.44
C ALA A 48 9.17 -15.17 5.89
N VAL A 49 9.10 -14.21 6.81
CA VAL A 49 8.84 -14.46 8.24
C VAL A 49 7.46 -15.07 8.46
N GLN A 50 6.44 -14.56 7.76
CA GLN A 50 5.07 -15.03 7.92
C GLN A 50 4.72 -16.19 6.97
N GLN A 51 5.59 -16.50 6.00
CA GLN A 51 5.33 -17.44 4.92
C GLN A 51 4.02 -17.16 4.19
N ARG A 52 3.79 -15.88 3.87
CA ARG A 52 2.56 -15.40 3.24
C ARG A 52 2.85 -14.53 2.04
N SER A 53 1.93 -14.60 1.08
CA SER A 53 1.87 -13.72 -0.07
C SER A 53 0.54 -12.99 -0.11
N LEU A 54 0.56 -11.73 -0.52
CA LEU A 54 -0.61 -10.89 -0.76
C LEU A 54 -0.46 -10.27 -2.15
N GLU A 55 -1.47 -10.45 -2.99
CA GLU A 55 -1.56 -9.77 -4.28
C GLU A 55 -2.56 -8.60 -4.18
N ILE A 56 -2.15 -7.44 -4.68
CA ILE A 56 -3.03 -6.31 -4.97
C ILE A 56 -3.12 -6.20 -6.49
N ALA A 57 -4.30 -6.45 -7.03
CA ALA A 57 -4.62 -6.24 -8.44
C ALA A 57 -5.46 -4.97 -8.58
N TYR A 58 -4.99 -4.04 -9.42
CA TYR A 58 -5.68 -2.79 -9.72
C TYR A 58 -6.46 -2.94 -11.01
N GLU A 59 -7.71 -2.46 -10.99
CA GLU A 59 -8.56 -2.33 -12.16
C GLU A 59 -8.83 -0.83 -12.39
N GLU A 60 -8.64 -0.38 -13.64
CA GLU A 60 -8.95 0.98 -14.09
C GLU A 60 -8.42 2.10 -13.16
N PRO A 61 -7.08 2.23 -12.98
CA PRO A 61 -6.53 3.25 -12.10
C PRO A 61 -6.82 4.66 -12.64
N GLU A 62 -7.59 5.43 -11.87
CA GLU A 62 -7.87 6.84 -12.16
C GLU A 62 -6.75 7.75 -11.65
N ILE A 63 -6.42 8.77 -12.46
CA ILE A 63 -5.41 9.77 -12.12
C ILE A 63 -6.09 11.11 -11.90
N ASN A 64 -5.68 11.80 -10.82
CA ASN A 64 -6.24 13.08 -10.41
C ASN A 64 -7.77 13.03 -10.25
N ALA A 65 -8.29 11.89 -9.76
CA ALA A 65 -9.69 11.76 -9.42
C ALA A 65 -10.09 12.88 -8.45
N ALA A 66 -11.23 13.51 -8.71
CA ALA A 66 -11.78 14.51 -7.81
C ALA A 66 -12.35 13.80 -6.58
N LEU A 67 -11.51 13.64 -5.55
CA LEU A 67 -11.90 13.03 -4.29
C LEU A 67 -12.41 14.12 -3.33
N PRO A 68 -13.65 14.02 -2.82
CA PRO A 68 -14.17 14.95 -1.82
C PRO A 68 -13.31 14.96 -0.55
N SER A 69 -13.02 16.14 -0.01
CA SER A 69 -12.19 16.29 1.20
C SER A 69 -12.79 15.58 2.43
N GLU A 70 -14.11 15.41 2.45
CA GLU A 70 -14.86 14.79 3.54
C GLU A 70 -14.48 13.32 3.72
N LEU A 71 -14.03 12.64 2.65
CA LEU A 71 -13.49 11.27 2.72
C LEU A 71 -12.24 11.16 3.60
N PHE A 72 -11.54 12.28 3.80
CA PHE A 72 -10.33 12.37 4.60
C PHE A 72 -10.58 13.05 5.96
N SER A 73 -11.84 13.14 6.38
CA SER A 73 -12.22 13.60 7.72
C SER A 73 -12.32 12.43 8.70
N GLN A 74 -11.83 12.62 9.93
CA GLN A 74 -12.07 11.65 10.99
C GLN A 74 -13.52 11.78 11.45
N GLN A 75 -14.35 10.83 11.05
CA GLN A 75 -15.74 10.75 11.50
C GLN A 75 -15.86 9.77 12.66
N LYS A 76 -16.70 10.12 13.64
CA LYS A 76 -17.09 9.18 14.70
C LYS A 76 -17.85 8.02 14.06
N PRO A 77 -17.42 6.77 14.23
CA PRO A 77 -18.18 5.62 13.78
C PRO A 77 -19.57 5.61 14.42
N ALA A 78 -20.62 5.23 13.69
CA ALA A 78 -21.99 5.22 14.19
C ALA A 78 -22.18 4.35 15.45
N ASN A 79 -21.30 3.37 15.65
CA ASN A 79 -21.28 2.46 16.79
C ASN A 79 -20.33 2.89 17.92
N ALA A 80 -19.66 4.04 17.82
CA ALA A 80 -18.75 4.51 18.85
C ALA A 80 -19.53 5.22 19.98
N THR A 81 -19.52 4.65 21.18
CA THR A 81 -20.00 5.30 22.39
C THR A 81 -18.88 6.16 22.97
N GLU A 82 -19.12 7.46 23.17
CA GLU A 82 -18.20 8.31 23.92
C GLU A 82 -18.34 7.97 25.41
N LEU A 83 -17.28 7.47 26.02
CA LEU A 83 -17.22 7.32 27.46
C LEU A 83 -16.68 8.63 28.06
N PRO A 84 -17.33 9.18 29.10
CA PRO A 84 -16.79 10.29 29.86
C PRO A 84 -15.38 9.94 30.39
N ILE A 85 -14.47 10.92 30.43
CA ILE A 85 -13.10 10.72 30.92
C ILE A 85 -13.09 10.22 32.36
N GLU A 86 -14.11 10.59 33.14
CA GLU A 86 -14.34 10.13 34.52
C GLU A 86 -14.58 8.62 34.63
N ALA A 87 -14.98 7.94 33.53
CA ALA A 87 -15.20 6.50 33.49
C ALA A 87 -13.93 5.69 33.14
N LEU A 88 -12.79 6.36 32.85
CA LEU A 88 -11.51 5.73 32.48
C LEU A 88 -10.50 5.67 33.65
N GLY A 89 -10.92 6.00 34.88
CA GLY A 89 -10.04 6.07 36.05
C GLY A 89 -9.72 4.72 36.70
N GLY A 90 -8.42 4.40 36.74
CA GLY A 90 -7.61 3.91 37.88
C GLY A 90 -8.15 2.83 38.80
#